data_AF-A0A8D3B9Q6-F1
#
_entry.id   AF-A0A8D3B9Q6-F1
#
_cell.length_a   1.000
_cell.length_b   1.000
_cell.length_c   1.000
_cell.angle_alpha   90.00
_cell.angle_beta   90.00
_cell.angle_gamma   90.00
#
_symmetry.space_group_name_H-M   'P 1'
#
loop_
_entity.id
_entity.type
_entity.pdbx_description
1 polymer ?
#
loop_
_entity_poly.entity_id
_entity_poly.type
_entity_poly.pdbx_seq_one_letter_code
_entity_poly.pdbx_strand_id
1 'polypeptide(L)'
;MQLRASVHTSQSATSVSARAPKRPRKRRANFPMEKLMEQFLEQSVQAEDNFYRMEEQRLQAEDRRREAEHARELHMLQMLGQMFSSISSSSSSSTTSGPAATPSKTALSARAPVPSSASPLFISSVFERYYSSGSTSHSSMDDDILSLVKSIVPPLTSKKHKGQDGRIGIIGGCQDYTGAPYFAAISALKVGADLSHVFCTKDAATVIKSYSPELIVHPVLDSPNAVEEIEKWLPRLHGLVVGPGLGREDFLLKTAKEVIEKSKTRDIPIVIDADGLWLVTQHPSVIHGYQKGILTPNFMEFTRLYEALHHEPMDSSDHQRSVLQLSVAMGNLTVVLKGEQDLITDGSKVISCSVEGSGRRCGGQGDLLSGSMGVLAHWAHAASAAGVVRSVNPSVVAAFGACSLTRQCNSQAFQRHGRSTTTSDMIQEIGSAFKKLFES
;
A
#
# COMPACT_ATOMS: atom_id res chain seq x y z
N MET A 1 -39.38 0.00 -65.84
CA MET A 1 -39.98 1.13 -66.60
C MET A 1 -40.16 2.28 -65.62
N GLN A 2 -39.71 3.53 -65.84
CA GLN A 2 -39.93 4.45 -66.98
C GLN A 2 -41.43 4.78 -67.17
N LEU A 3 -41.88 6.03 -67.35
CA LEU A 3 -41.21 7.35 -67.33
C LEU A 3 -42.29 8.46 -67.24
N ARG A 4 -41.86 9.74 -67.21
CA ARG A 4 -42.64 11.02 -67.28
C ARG A 4 -43.27 11.45 -65.93
N ALA A 5 -43.25 12.72 -65.48
CA ALA A 5 -43.26 14.06 -66.12
C ALA A 5 -44.65 14.49 -66.66
N SER A 6 -45.14 15.74 -66.49
CA SER A 6 -44.62 16.91 -65.76
C SER A 6 -45.68 18.04 -65.72
N VAL A 7 -45.66 18.90 -64.68
CA VAL A 7 -46.02 20.37 -64.76
C VAL A 7 -47.54 20.66 -65.01
N HIS A 8 -48.23 21.75 -64.60
CA HIS A 8 -47.91 23.10 -64.06
C HIS A 8 -49.04 23.63 -63.13
N THR A 9 -48.79 24.76 -62.43
CA THR A 9 -49.78 25.79 -61.94
C THR A 9 -50.97 25.37 -61.06
N SER A 10 -51.40 26.11 -60.03
CA SER A 10 -51.06 27.45 -59.51
C SER A 10 -51.05 27.40 -57.95
N GLN A 11 -51.25 28.41 -57.09
CA GLN A 11 -51.68 29.81 -57.19
C GLN A 11 -51.05 30.65 -56.04
N SER A 12 -51.62 31.81 -55.68
CA SER A 12 -51.10 32.75 -54.68
C SER A 12 -51.98 32.89 -53.43
N ALA A 13 -51.40 32.84 -52.24
CA ALA A 13 -51.99 33.39 -51.02
C ALA A 13 -50.88 34.00 -50.13
N THR A 14 -51.02 35.28 -49.77
CA THR A 14 -50.06 36.02 -48.94
C THR A 14 -50.42 35.96 -47.47
N SER A 15 -49.45 35.66 -46.61
CA SER A 15 -49.47 36.11 -45.21
C SER A 15 -48.05 36.51 -44.80
N VAL A 16 -47.91 37.72 -44.27
CA VAL A 16 -46.63 38.27 -43.81
C VAL A 16 -46.58 38.15 -42.30
N SER A 17 -45.49 37.61 -41.76
CA SER A 17 -45.22 37.61 -40.31
C SER A 17 -43.76 37.94 -40.00
N ALA A 18 -43.51 38.32 -38.75
CA ALA A 18 -42.39 39.12 -38.26
C ALA A 18 -40.97 38.72 -38.71
N ARG A 19 -40.12 39.75 -38.89
CA ARG A 19 -38.72 39.67 -39.31
C ARG A 19 -37.78 39.51 -38.11
N ALA A 20 -37.12 38.36 -37.98
CA ALA A 20 -36.00 38.17 -37.04
C ALA A 20 -34.64 38.55 -37.67
N PRO A 21 -33.72 39.23 -36.96
CA PRO A 21 -32.45 39.67 -37.52
C PRO A 21 -31.42 38.52 -37.62
N LYS A 22 -30.88 38.30 -38.83
CA LYS A 22 -29.77 37.35 -39.04
C LYS A 22 -28.50 37.87 -38.35
N ARG A 23 -28.05 37.19 -37.29
CA ARG A 23 -26.74 37.45 -36.65
C ARG A 23 -25.61 37.34 -37.70
N PRO A 24 -24.61 38.24 -37.71
CA PRO A 24 -23.50 38.14 -38.64
C PRO A 24 -22.66 36.89 -38.33
N ARG A 25 -22.46 36.03 -39.33
CA ARG A 25 -21.47 34.94 -39.25
C ARG A 25 -20.08 35.56 -39.15
N LYS A 26 -19.49 35.60 -37.95
CA LYS A 26 -18.05 35.86 -37.78
C LYS A 26 -17.30 34.84 -38.64
N ARG A 27 -16.55 35.30 -39.65
CA ARG A 27 -15.52 34.48 -40.30
C ARG A 27 -14.52 34.08 -39.20
N ARG A 28 -14.44 32.79 -38.86
CA ARG A 28 -13.22 32.28 -38.23
C ARG A 28 -12.12 32.45 -39.27
N ALA A 29 -11.07 33.19 -38.94
CA ALA A 29 -9.85 33.14 -39.73
C ALA A 29 -9.25 31.75 -39.56
N ASN A 30 -8.82 31.12 -40.65
CA ASN A 30 -7.96 29.95 -40.53
C ASN A 30 -6.61 30.45 -40.02
N PHE A 31 -6.33 30.23 -38.73
CA PHE A 31 -4.95 30.23 -38.26
C PHE A 31 -4.23 29.07 -38.97
N PRO A 32 -3.06 29.29 -39.58
CA PRO A 32 -2.28 28.19 -40.15
C PRO A 32 -1.86 27.25 -39.02
N MET A 33 -1.91 25.93 -39.29
CA MET A 33 -1.59 24.88 -38.30
C MET A 33 -0.21 25.09 -37.67
N GLU A 34 0.74 25.61 -38.43
CA GLU A 34 2.10 25.94 -37.99
C GLU A 34 2.10 26.87 -36.77
N LYS A 35 1.27 27.91 -36.75
CA LYS A 35 1.19 28.85 -35.60
C LYS A 35 0.51 28.27 -34.37
N LEU A 36 -0.38 27.29 -34.55
CA LEU A 36 -0.94 26.54 -33.43
C LEU A 36 0.08 25.56 -32.86
N MET A 37 0.91 24.95 -33.72
CA MET A 37 2.03 24.10 -33.31
C MET A 37 3.10 24.89 -32.55
N GLU A 38 3.48 26.05 -33.09
CA GLU A 38 4.44 27.01 -32.51
C GLU A 38 4.00 27.43 -31.11
N GLN A 39 2.76 27.90 -30.95
CA GLN A 39 2.20 28.25 -29.63
C GLN A 39 2.09 27.07 -28.65
N PHE A 40 1.84 25.85 -29.14
CA PHE A 40 1.81 24.66 -28.29
C PHE A 40 3.21 24.27 -27.80
N LEU A 41 4.23 24.39 -28.65
CA LEU A 41 5.62 24.17 -28.28
C LEU A 41 6.13 25.23 -27.28
N GLU A 42 5.82 26.52 -27.50
CA GLU A 42 6.11 27.59 -26.53
C GLU A 42 5.47 27.30 -25.16
N GLN A 43 4.20 26.88 -25.14
CA GLN A 43 3.50 26.53 -23.89
C GLN A 43 4.08 25.28 -23.21
N SER A 44 4.53 24.28 -23.98
CA SER A 44 5.18 23.07 -23.44
C SER A 44 6.52 23.42 -22.78
N VAL A 45 7.37 24.19 -23.46
CA VAL A 45 8.66 24.65 -22.90
C VAL A 45 8.42 25.51 -21.66
N GLN A 46 7.44 26.42 -21.68
CA GLN A 46 7.11 27.24 -20.52
C GLN A 46 6.54 26.42 -19.35
N ALA A 47 5.84 25.30 -19.61
CA ALA A 47 5.38 24.37 -18.58
C ALA A 47 6.53 23.60 -17.94
N GLU A 48 7.50 23.12 -18.74
CA GLU A 48 8.72 22.47 -18.25
C GLU A 48 9.57 23.43 -17.40
N ASP A 49 9.81 24.65 -17.87
CA ASP A 49 10.57 25.69 -17.15
C ASP A 49 9.94 26.01 -15.78
N ASN A 50 8.60 26.08 -15.72
CA ASN A 50 7.87 26.29 -14.46
C ASN A 50 7.92 25.05 -13.55
N PHE A 51 7.87 23.83 -14.11
CA PHE A 51 8.00 22.59 -13.35
C PHE A 51 9.39 22.50 -12.69
N TYR A 52 10.47 22.74 -13.43
CA TYR A 52 11.83 22.72 -12.88
C TYR A 52 12.02 23.75 -11.77
N ARG A 53 11.48 24.98 -11.92
CA ARG A 53 11.54 26.02 -10.87
C ARG A 53 10.75 25.65 -9.61
N MET A 54 9.59 25.00 -9.75
CA MET A 54 8.83 24.52 -8.58
C MET A 54 9.56 23.38 -7.87
N GLU A 55 10.16 22.44 -8.62
CA GLU A 55 10.90 21.32 -8.03
C GLU A 55 12.21 21.79 -7.36
N GLU A 56 12.91 22.78 -7.93
CA GLU A 56 14.06 23.43 -7.28
C GLU A 56 13.66 24.09 -5.95
N GLN A 57 12.54 24.85 -5.93
CA GLN A 57 12.01 25.42 -4.70
C GLN A 57 11.59 24.35 -3.68
N ARG A 58 11.07 23.21 -4.15
CA ARG A 58 10.68 22.06 -3.32
C ARG A 58 11.91 21.41 -2.67
N LEU A 59 12.98 21.18 -3.44
CA LEU A 59 14.27 20.67 -2.94
C LEU A 59 14.91 21.63 -1.93
N GLN A 60 14.99 22.93 -2.25
CA GLN A 60 15.47 23.94 -1.30
C GLN A 60 14.61 24.02 -0.02
N ALA A 61 13.32 23.67 -0.08
CA ALA A 61 12.45 23.58 1.10
C ALA A 61 12.66 22.28 1.91
N GLU A 62 13.01 21.16 1.26
CA GLU A 62 13.43 19.93 1.95
C GLU A 62 14.79 20.10 2.65
N ASP A 63 15.79 20.67 1.99
CA ASP A 63 17.12 20.81 2.58
C ASP A 63 17.12 21.75 3.79
N ARG A 64 16.39 22.87 3.74
CA ARG A 64 16.18 23.74 4.91
C ARG A 64 15.43 23.05 6.06
N ARG A 65 14.61 22.02 5.79
CA ARG A 65 14.02 21.18 6.85
C ARG A 65 15.06 20.23 7.45
N ARG A 66 15.88 19.58 6.63
CA ARG A 66 16.99 18.72 7.08
C ARG A 66 17.99 19.50 7.94
N GLU A 67 18.35 20.71 7.53
CA GLU A 67 19.21 21.62 8.32
C GLU A 67 18.58 21.97 9.68
N ALA A 68 17.28 22.30 9.69
CA ALA A 68 16.55 22.60 10.93
C ALA A 68 16.38 21.37 11.84
N GLU A 69 16.28 20.16 11.28
CA GLU A 69 16.25 18.89 12.01
C GLU A 69 17.62 18.60 12.64
N HIS A 70 18.69 18.63 11.85
CA HIS A 70 20.05 18.41 12.33
C HIS A 70 20.48 19.46 13.38
N ALA A 71 20.04 20.72 13.24
CA ALA A 71 20.28 21.77 14.24
C ALA A 71 19.54 21.49 15.58
N ARG A 72 18.34 20.92 15.53
CA ARG A 72 17.60 20.50 16.74
C ARG A 72 18.27 19.31 17.43
N GLU A 73 18.75 18.33 16.67
CA GLU A 73 19.51 17.20 17.20
C GLU A 73 20.81 17.65 17.88
N LEU A 74 21.59 18.52 17.24
CA LEU A 74 22.80 19.12 17.82
C LEU A 74 22.48 19.87 19.13
N HIS A 75 21.38 20.62 19.18
CA HIS A 75 20.94 21.32 20.39
C HIS A 75 20.56 20.33 21.52
N MET A 76 19.85 19.25 21.22
CA MET A 76 19.51 18.22 22.20
C MET A 76 20.75 17.49 22.73
N LEU A 77 21.72 17.17 21.86
CA LEU A 77 23.00 16.58 22.25
C LEU A 77 23.82 17.53 23.14
N GLN A 78 23.83 18.83 22.85
CA GLN A 78 24.48 19.84 23.68
C GLN A 78 23.82 19.98 25.06
N MET A 79 22.48 19.97 25.13
CA MET A 79 21.72 19.95 26.39
C MET A 79 22.02 18.69 27.22
N LEU A 80 22.06 17.52 26.60
CA LEU A 80 22.45 16.27 27.27
C LEU A 80 23.88 16.34 27.82
N GLY A 81 24.84 16.84 27.03
CA GLY A 81 26.22 17.05 27.48
C GLY A 81 26.33 17.96 28.71
N GLN A 82 25.54 19.05 28.76
CA GLN A 82 25.48 19.93 29.92
C GLN A 82 24.88 19.24 31.16
N MET A 83 23.84 18.41 30.99
CA MET A 83 23.25 17.64 32.10
C MET A 83 24.21 16.59 32.67
N PHE A 84 24.98 15.87 31.84
CA PHE A 84 26.01 14.96 32.34
C PHE A 84 27.18 15.69 33.02
N SER A 85 27.51 16.92 32.57
CA SER A 85 28.53 17.75 33.22
C SER A 85 28.10 18.27 34.60
N SER A 86 26.82 18.61 34.80
CA SER A 86 26.30 19.05 36.12
C SER A 86 26.15 17.89 37.11
N ILE A 87 25.81 16.69 36.63
CA ILE A 87 25.85 15.46 37.42
C ILE A 87 27.29 15.12 37.84
N SER A 88 28.26 15.29 36.95
CA SER A 88 29.67 15.02 37.26
C SER A 88 30.23 15.97 38.34
N SER A 89 29.91 17.26 38.25
CA SER A 89 30.42 18.31 39.14
C SER A 89 29.71 18.42 40.50
N SER A 90 28.61 17.69 40.71
CA SER A 90 27.92 17.60 42.01
C SER A 90 28.45 16.47 42.92
N SER A 91 29.49 15.75 42.50
CA SER A 91 30.06 14.60 43.22
C SER A 91 31.26 14.91 44.13
N SER A 92 31.79 16.15 44.14
CA SER A 92 33.11 16.47 44.68
C SER A 92 33.13 17.55 45.78
N SER A 93 32.34 17.41 46.85
CA SER A 93 32.35 18.37 47.98
C SER A 93 31.88 17.83 49.34
N SER A 94 32.62 16.90 49.96
CA SER A 94 32.70 16.81 51.45
C SER A 94 33.82 15.87 51.94
N THR A 95 34.79 16.42 52.67
CA THR A 95 35.77 15.68 53.48
C THR A 95 36.21 16.53 54.68
N THR A 96 36.62 15.87 55.78
CA THR A 96 37.01 16.45 57.09
C THR A 96 35.85 17.08 57.90
N SER A 97 35.81 17.03 59.24
CA SER A 97 36.48 16.15 60.24
C SER A 97 35.79 16.27 61.62
N GLY A 98 35.97 15.32 62.54
CA GLY A 98 35.57 15.44 63.95
C GLY A 98 34.95 14.15 64.56
N PRO A 99 35.07 13.88 65.89
CA PRO A 99 35.09 12.47 66.34
C PRO A 99 34.09 12.04 67.45
N ALA A 100 33.86 10.71 67.48
CA ALA A 100 33.65 9.82 68.62
C ALA A 100 32.41 9.98 69.57
N ALA A 101 31.51 8.99 69.48
CA ALA A 101 30.77 8.42 70.61
C ALA A 101 30.35 6.95 70.31
N THR A 102 30.25 6.10 71.35
CA THR A 102 29.94 4.66 71.27
C THR A 102 28.44 4.32 71.50
N PRO A 103 27.95 3.11 71.13
CA PRO A 103 26.53 2.90 70.81
C PRO A 103 25.66 2.39 71.97
N SER A 104 24.33 2.51 71.79
CA SER A 104 23.30 1.79 72.57
C SER A 104 22.26 1.14 71.64
N LYS A 105 21.64 0.03 72.10
CA LYS A 105 20.67 -0.76 71.34
C LYS A 105 19.23 -0.37 71.68
N THR A 106 18.36 -0.32 70.66
CA THR A 106 16.94 -0.71 70.80
C THR A 106 16.35 -1.12 69.44
N ALA A 107 15.29 -1.90 69.45
CA ALA A 107 14.56 -2.38 68.27
C ALA A 107 13.05 -2.07 68.41
N LEU A 108 12.22 -2.59 67.49
CA LEU A 108 10.75 -2.41 67.39
C LEU A 108 10.34 -1.03 66.82
N SER A 109 9.23 -0.86 66.09
CA SER A 109 8.22 -1.81 65.59
C SER A 109 7.70 -1.38 64.21
N ALA A 110 7.21 -2.32 63.41
CA ALA A 110 6.37 -2.00 62.24
C ALA A 110 4.97 -1.52 62.68
N ARG A 111 4.33 -0.65 61.87
CA ARG A 111 2.87 -0.42 61.90
C ARG A 111 2.31 0.23 60.62
N ALA A 112 1.16 -0.27 60.17
CA ALA A 112 0.21 0.28 59.20
C ALA A 112 -1.19 -0.35 59.52
N PRO A 113 -2.31 -0.10 58.81
CA PRO A 113 -2.61 0.90 57.77
C PRO A 113 -3.89 1.72 58.12
N VAL A 114 -4.92 1.70 57.24
CA VAL A 114 -6.35 2.17 57.30
C VAL A 114 -6.70 3.68 57.08
N PRO A 115 -7.90 4.01 56.49
CA PRO A 115 -7.97 5.02 55.40
C PRO A 115 -9.21 5.97 55.35
N SER A 116 -9.26 6.84 54.33
CA SER A 116 -10.45 7.60 53.83
C SER A 116 -10.12 8.30 52.49
N SER A 117 -11.01 8.60 51.52
CA SER A 117 -12.37 8.15 51.15
C SER A 117 -12.74 8.72 49.75
N ALA A 118 -13.72 8.11 49.03
CA ALA A 118 -14.16 8.39 47.64
C ALA A 118 -14.31 9.88 47.21
N SER A 119 -14.25 10.31 45.93
CA SER A 119 -14.86 9.80 44.66
C SER A 119 -14.21 10.48 43.41
N PRO A 120 -14.72 10.36 42.16
CA PRO A 120 -14.88 9.16 41.31
C PRO A 120 -14.25 9.35 39.87
N LEU A 121 -14.41 8.32 39.01
CA LEU A 121 -14.23 8.34 37.53
C LEU A 121 -12.85 8.74 36.95
N PHE A 122 -12.12 7.75 36.42
CA PHE A 122 -11.65 7.75 35.01
C PHE A 122 -11.19 6.33 34.62
N ILE A 123 -11.37 5.95 33.35
CA ILE A 123 -10.95 4.62 32.84
C ILE A 123 -9.46 4.68 32.46
N SER A 124 -8.58 4.27 33.37
CA SER A 124 -7.14 4.16 33.12
C SER A 124 -6.50 3.09 34.01
N SER A 125 -6.39 1.85 33.51
CA SER A 125 -5.62 0.74 34.14
C SER A 125 -5.61 -0.54 33.28
N VAL A 126 -5.10 -0.47 32.04
CA VAL A 126 -4.81 -1.68 31.22
C VAL A 126 -3.43 -1.59 30.54
N PHE A 127 -3.01 -0.41 30.07
CA PHE A 127 -1.72 -0.21 29.41
C PHE A 127 -0.56 0.09 30.38
N GLU A 128 -0.19 -0.87 31.23
CA GLU A 128 1.11 -0.81 31.93
C GLU A 128 1.73 -2.18 32.25
N ARG A 129 2.18 -2.88 31.19
CA ARG A 129 3.31 -3.82 31.27
C ARG A 129 3.91 -4.11 29.88
N TYR A 130 5.16 -4.56 29.87
CA TYR A 130 5.94 -4.96 28.68
C TYR A 130 6.45 -3.85 27.75
N TYR A 131 7.19 -2.90 28.32
CA TYR A 131 8.40 -2.39 27.65
C TYR A 131 9.62 -2.67 28.53
N SER A 132 10.58 -3.42 27.99
CA SER A 132 11.92 -3.60 28.56
C SER A 132 12.89 -3.95 27.43
N SER A 133 14.10 -3.41 27.47
CA SER A 133 14.95 -3.27 26.27
C SER A 133 15.71 -4.54 25.88
N GLY A 134 15.85 -4.76 24.57
CA GLY A 134 16.80 -5.73 24.01
C GLY A 134 16.69 -5.83 22.49
N SER A 135 17.68 -5.33 21.74
CA SER A 135 17.69 -5.41 20.27
C SER A 135 17.79 -6.84 19.72
N THR A 136 18.08 -7.82 20.58
CA THR A 136 18.09 -9.26 20.30
C THR A 136 16.70 -9.90 20.23
N SER A 137 15.61 -9.21 20.61
CA SER A 137 14.26 -9.81 20.56
C SER A 137 13.67 -9.84 19.14
N HIS A 138 13.98 -8.85 18.30
CA HIS A 138 13.36 -8.72 16.97
C HIS A 138 13.70 -9.88 16.03
N SER A 139 14.97 -10.32 15.98
CA SER A 139 15.35 -11.44 15.12
C SER A 139 14.58 -12.72 15.46
N SER A 140 14.39 -13.03 16.76
CA SER A 140 13.64 -14.22 17.17
C SER A 140 12.18 -14.24 16.72
N MET A 141 11.51 -13.07 16.65
CA MET A 141 10.13 -13.00 16.15
C MET A 141 10.07 -13.07 14.62
N ASP A 142 11.05 -12.48 13.93
CA ASP A 142 11.16 -12.56 12.47
C ASP A 142 11.50 -14.00 12.02
N ASP A 143 12.38 -14.71 12.75
CA ASP A 143 12.70 -16.13 12.53
C ASP A 143 11.49 -17.05 12.76
N ASP A 144 10.74 -16.87 13.87
CA ASP A 144 9.51 -17.61 14.17
C ASP A 144 8.47 -17.45 13.06
N ILE A 145 8.24 -16.22 12.60
CA ILE A 145 7.25 -15.94 11.54
C ILE A 145 7.77 -16.42 10.18
N LEU A 146 9.07 -16.30 9.88
CA LEU A 146 9.67 -16.87 8.67
C LEU A 146 9.54 -18.39 8.63
N SER A 147 9.66 -19.08 9.77
CA SER A 147 9.38 -20.51 9.89
C SER A 147 7.90 -20.85 9.62
N LEU A 148 6.96 -19.98 10.02
CA LEU A 148 5.56 -20.12 9.61
C LEU A 148 5.38 -19.89 8.10
N VAL A 149 6.10 -18.94 7.48
CA VAL A 149 6.07 -18.74 6.02
C VAL A 149 6.62 -19.97 5.28
N LYS A 150 7.70 -20.60 5.77
CA LYS A 150 8.17 -21.90 5.25
C LYS A 150 7.08 -22.97 5.30
N SER A 151 6.29 -23.02 6.37
CA SER A 151 5.23 -24.03 6.56
C SER A 151 4.01 -23.86 5.64
N ILE A 152 3.78 -22.69 5.04
CA ILE A 152 2.65 -22.47 4.12
C ILE A 152 2.98 -22.79 2.66
N VAL A 153 4.27 -22.86 2.29
CA VAL A 153 4.67 -23.09 0.89
C VAL A 153 4.23 -24.50 0.46
N PRO A 154 3.44 -24.63 -0.61
CA PRO A 154 2.98 -25.93 -1.07
C PRO A 154 4.14 -26.76 -1.64
N PRO A 155 4.28 -28.05 -1.26
CA PRO A 155 5.29 -28.90 -1.87
C PRO A 155 4.95 -29.16 -3.35
N LEU A 156 5.95 -29.00 -4.20
CA LEU A 156 5.89 -29.36 -5.63
C LEU A 156 5.76 -30.88 -5.76
N THR A 157 4.65 -31.37 -6.30
CA THR A 157 4.40 -32.81 -6.47
C THR A 157 3.69 -33.12 -7.78
N SER A 158 4.07 -34.24 -8.41
CA SER A 158 3.44 -34.75 -9.64
C SER A 158 1.99 -35.24 -9.47
N LYS A 159 1.44 -35.18 -8.25
CA LYS A 159 0.04 -35.54 -7.93
C LYS A 159 -0.94 -34.38 -8.16
N LYS A 160 -0.44 -33.15 -8.27
CA LYS A 160 -1.28 -31.96 -8.47
C LYS A 160 -1.57 -31.69 -9.94
N HIS A 161 -2.57 -30.87 -10.20
CA HIS A 161 -3.01 -30.44 -11.53
C HIS A 161 -3.03 -28.92 -11.62
N LYS A 162 -2.79 -28.38 -12.83
CA LYS A 162 -2.65 -26.92 -13.05
C LYS A 162 -3.86 -26.15 -12.51
N GLY A 163 -3.58 -25.23 -11.59
CA GLY A 163 -4.53 -24.36 -10.92
C GLY A 163 -4.82 -24.77 -9.47
N GLN A 164 -4.12 -25.78 -8.92
CA GLN A 164 -4.27 -26.16 -7.51
C GLN A 164 -3.37 -25.34 -6.58
N ASP A 165 -2.17 -24.93 -7.03
CA ASP A 165 -1.23 -24.13 -6.23
C ASP A 165 -1.36 -22.62 -6.49
N GLY A 166 -2.23 -22.18 -7.39
CA GLY A 166 -2.68 -20.78 -7.37
C GLY A 166 -3.39 -20.31 -8.64
N ARG A 167 -4.52 -19.63 -8.46
CA ARG A 167 -5.23 -18.93 -9.54
C ARG A 167 -5.51 -17.50 -9.07
N ILE A 168 -4.60 -16.58 -9.37
CA ILE A 168 -4.66 -15.20 -8.85
C ILE A 168 -5.30 -14.29 -9.88
N GLY A 169 -6.22 -13.43 -9.45
CA GLY A 169 -6.79 -12.36 -10.27
C GLY A 169 -6.26 -11.00 -9.88
N ILE A 170 -5.92 -10.17 -10.86
CA ILE A 170 -5.45 -8.79 -10.71
C ILE A 170 -6.52 -7.89 -11.34
N ILE A 171 -7.14 -7.02 -10.54
CA ILE A 171 -8.13 -6.01 -10.97
C ILE A 171 -7.41 -4.67 -11.07
N GLY A 172 -7.15 -4.23 -12.30
CA GLY A 172 -6.41 -3.00 -12.57
C GLY A 172 -5.84 -2.95 -13.99
N GLY A 173 -5.20 -1.83 -14.34
CA GLY A 173 -4.76 -1.51 -15.68
C GLY A 173 -5.78 -0.65 -16.43
N CYS A 174 -5.62 0.66 -16.32
CA CYS A 174 -6.26 1.65 -17.20
C CYS A 174 -5.35 2.02 -18.39
N GLN A 175 -5.79 2.98 -19.20
CA GLN A 175 -5.09 3.45 -20.41
C GLN A 175 -3.62 3.82 -20.16
N ASP A 176 -3.32 4.53 -19.07
CA ASP A 176 -1.98 5.04 -18.78
C ASP A 176 -1.13 4.07 -17.93
N TYR A 177 -1.76 3.30 -17.04
CA TYR A 177 -1.07 2.47 -16.04
C TYR A 177 -1.03 0.97 -16.40
N THR A 178 -0.51 0.68 -17.58
CA THR A 178 -0.41 -0.69 -18.13
C THR A 178 0.70 -1.55 -17.49
N GLY A 179 1.77 -0.95 -16.97
CA GLY A 179 2.90 -1.68 -16.37
C GLY A 179 2.62 -2.28 -14.98
N ALA A 180 1.85 -1.59 -14.15
CA ALA A 180 1.51 -2.00 -12.79
C ALA A 180 0.79 -3.38 -12.69
N PRO A 181 -0.33 -3.62 -13.42
CA PRO A 181 -1.00 -4.92 -13.38
C PRO A 181 -0.13 -6.04 -13.97
N TYR A 182 0.75 -5.73 -14.94
CA TYR A 182 1.74 -6.69 -15.44
C TYR A 182 2.73 -7.09 -14.34
N PHE A 183 3.33 -6.12 -13.64
CA PHE A 183 4.29 -6.40 -12.57
C PHE A 183 3.68 -7.23 -11.44
N ALA A 184 2.43 -6.95 -11.03
CA ALA A 184 1.72 -7.79 -10.07
C ALA A 184 1.46 -9.21 -10.61
N ALA A 185 0.96 -9.31 -11.84
CA ALA A 185 0.56 -10.57 -12.44
C ALA A 185 1.73 -11.52 -12.75
N ILE A 186 2.87 -11.00 -13.24
CA ILE A 186 4.08 -11.80 -13.49
C ILE A 186 4.78 -12.19 -12.19
N SER A 187 4.72 -11.34 -11.15
CA SER A 187 5.27 -11.67 -9.83
C SER A 187 4.50 -12.82 -9.19
N ALA A 188 3.16 -12.85 -9.31
CA ALA A 188 2.35 -13.98 -8.86
C ALA A 188 2.77 -15.31 -9.52
N LEU A 189 3.00 -15.33 -10.85
CA LEU A 189 3.53 -16.52 -11.54
C LEU A 189 4.94 -16.89 -11.04
N LYS A 190 5.83 -15.91 -10.90
CA LYS A 190 7.22 -16.10 -10.46
C LYS A 190 7.35 -16.60 -9.02
N VAL A 191 6.37 -16.32 -8.16
CA VAL A 191 6.28 -16.87 -6.79
C VAL A 191 5.76 -18.31 -6.76
N GLY A 192 4.97 -18.73 -7.75
CA GLY A 192 4.48 -20.11 -7.86
C GLY A 192 2.99 -20.28 -8.16
N ALA A 193 2.25 -19.22 -8.54
CA ALA A 193 0.88 -19.39 -8.99
C ALA A 193 0.83 -20.14 -10.35
N ASP A 194 0.01 -21.19 -10.43
CA ASP A 194 -0.25 -21.93 -11.68
C ASP A 194 -0.84 -21.06 -12.80
N LEU A 195 -1.65 -20.06 -12.42
CA LEU A 195 -2.34 -19.14 -13.33
C LEU A 195 -2.45 -17.74 -12.73
N SER A 196 -2.28 -16.74 -13.60
CA SER A 196 -2.42 -15.32 -13.29
C SER A 196 -3.34 -14.66 -14.31
N HIS A 197 -4.42 -14.07 -13.82
CA HIS A 197 -5.50 -13.47 -14.60
C HIS A 197 -5.49 -11.95 -14.40
N VAL A 198 -5.44 -11.17 -15.48
CA VAL A 198 -5.50 -9.70 -15.41
C VAL A 198 -6.84 -9.22 -15.96
N PHE A 199 -7.62 -8.50 -15.17
CA PHE A 199 -8.86 -7.87 -15.58
C PHE A 199 -8.63 -6.36 -15.65
N CYS A 200 -8.44 -5.88 -16.88
CA CYS A 200 -8.02 -4.52 -17.19
C CYS A 200 -8.99 -3.87 -18.19
N THR A 201 -8.79 -2.58 -18.46
CA THR A 201 -9.49 -1.92 -19.56
C THR A 201 -9.09 -2.52 -20.91
N LYS A 202 -9.94 -2.32 -21.91
CA LYS A 202 -9.73 -2.83 -23.27
C LYS A 202 -8.42 -2.35 -23.89
N ASP A 203 -8.10 -1.07 -23.70
CA ASP A 203 -6.92 -0.44 -24.32
C ASP A 203 -5.62 -0.86 -23.62
N ALA A 204 -5.66 -1.08 -22.30
CA ALA A 204 -4.53 -1.64 -21.54
C ALA A 204 -4.16 -3.06 -21.97
N ALA A 205 -5.15 -3.87 -22.36
CA ALA A 205 -4.99 -5.31 -22.54
C ALA A 205 -3.97 -5.70 -23.62
N THR A 206 -3.85 -4.93 -24.71
CA THR A 206 -2.90 -5.23 -25.80
C THR A 206 -1.46 -5.03 -25.36
N VAL A 207 -1.21 -4.03 -24.51
CA VAL A 207 0.11 -3.73 -23.95
C VAL A 207 0.51 -4.79 -22.92
N ILE A 208 -0.39 -5.14 -22.00
CA ILE A 208 -0.13 -6.17 -20.97
C ILE A 208 0.15 -7.54 -21.62
N LYS A 209 -0.55 -7.88 -22.72
CA LYS A 209 -0.33 -9.12 -23.49
C LYS A 209 1.01 -9.17 -24.23
N SER A 210 1.60 -8.04 -24.61
CA SER A 210 2.88 -8.04 -25.32
C SER A 210 4.08 -8.19 -24.38
N TYR A 211 3.92 -7.92 -23.08
CA TYR A 211 4.95 -8.13 -22.06
C TYR A 211 5.16 -9.61 -21.68
N SER A 212 4.13 -10.45 -21.74
CA SER A 212 4.26 -11.90 -21.50
C SER A 212 3.09 -12.72 -22.08
N PRO A 213 3.36 -13.85 -22.77
CA PRO A 213 2.32 -14.76 -23.26
C PRO A 213 1.70 -15.64 -22.16
N GLU A 214 2.29 -15.68 -20.95
CA GLU A 214 1.81 -16.52 -19.84
C GLU A 214 0.59 -15.92 -19.11
N LEU A 215 0.32 -14.63 -19.30
CA LEU A 215 -0.75 -13.91 -18.58
C LEU A 215 -2.10 -14.05 -19.29
N ILE A 216 -3.13 -14.46 -18.54
CA ILE A 216 -4.49 -14.53 -19.08
C ILE A 216 -5.17 -13.17 -18.89
N VAL A 217 -5.06 -12.31 -19.91
CA VAL A 217 -5.52 -10.91 -19.85
C VAL A 217 -6.91 -10.72 -20.48
N HIS A 218 -7.87 -10.27 -19.65
CA HIS A 218 -9.30 -10.08 -19.92
C HIS A 218 -9.61 -8.59 -20.12
N PRO A 219 -9.86 -8.13 -21.35
CA PRO A 219 -10.26 -6.75 -21.67
C PRO A 219 -11.74 -6.52 -21.33
N VAL A 220 -12.07 -6.35 -20.05
CA VAL A 220 -13.46 -6.32 -19.58
C VAL A 220 -13.77 -5.27 -18.51
N LEU A 221 -12.77 -4.65 -17.88
CA LEU A 221 -12.97 -3.80 -16.70
C LEU A 221 -13.77 -2.52 -16.99
N ASP A 222 -13.71 -2.06 -18.24
CA ASP A 222 -14.41 -0.93 -18.83
C ASP A 222 -15.69 -1.30 -19.61
N SER A 223 -16.08 -2.58 -19.62
CA SER A 223 -17.31 -3.02 -20.28
C SER A 223 -18.56 -2.58 -19.49
N PRO A 224 -19.69 -2.23 -20.16
CA PRO A 224 -20.97 -1.99 -19.49
C PRO A 224 -21.49 -3.16 -18.63
N ASN A 225 -20.96 -4.37 -18.83
CA ASN A 225 -21.22 -5.58 -18.04
C ASN A 225 -19.94 -6.15 -17.38
N ALA A 226 -18.98 -5.29 -17.04
CA ALA A 226 -17.67 -5.69 -16.50
C ALA A 226 -17.79 -6.62 -15.29
N VAL A 227 -18.70 -6.32 -14.38
CA VAL A 227 -18.90 -7.06 -13.12
C VAL A 227 -19.40 -8.48 -13.41
N GLU A 228 -20.33 -8.66 -14.35
CA GLU A 228 -20.84 -9.96 -14.78
C GLU A 228 -19.79 -10.79 -15.53
N GLU A 229 -18.94 -10.17 -16.34
CA GLU A 229 -17.82 -10.88 -17.01
C GLU A 229 -16.75 -11.33 -16.01
N ILE A 230 -16.40 -10.48 -15.03
CA ILE A 230 -15.43 -10.82 -13.98
C ILE A 230 -16.00 -11.88 -13.02
N GLU A 231 -17.29 -11.81 -12.67
CA GLU A 231 -17.93 -12.78 -11.76
C GLU A 231 -17.88 -14.23 -12.29
N LYS A 232 -17.90 -14.44 -13.60
CA LYS A 232 -17.72 -15.78 -14.21
C LYS A 232 -16.38 -16.44 -13.85
N TRP A 233 -15.38 -15.65 -13.47
CA TRP A 233 -14.05 -16.13 -13.09
C TRP A 233 -13.85 -16.25 -11.58
N LEU A 234 -14.55 -15.45 -10.75
CA LEU A 234 -14.37 -15.47 -9.29
C LEU A 234 -14.47 -16.88 -8.65
N PRO A 235 -15.39 -17.79 -9.04
CA PRO A 235 -15.44 -19.17 -8.54
C PRO A 235 -14.19 -20.03 -8.81
N ARG A 236 -13.27 -19.55 -9.65
CA ARG A 236 -12.00 -20.22 -10.00
C ARG A 236 -10.79 -19.58 -9.33
N LEU A 237 -10.91 -18.35 -8.84
CA LEU A 237 -9.80 -17.61 -8.25
C LEU A 237 -9.57 -18.04 -6.79
N HIS A 238 -8.31 -18.07 -6.39
CA HIS A 238 -7.87 -18.43 -5.04
C HIS A 238 -7.37 -17.22 -4.23
N GLY A 239 -7.16 -16.08 -4.90
CA GLY A 239 -6.77 -14.81 -4.32
C GLY A 239 -6.99 -13.70 -5.34
N LEU A 240 -7.28 -12.49 -4.86
CA LEU A 240 -7.51 -11.31 -5.67
C LEU A 240 -6.55 -10.19 -5.24
N VAL A 241 -6.01 -9.45 -6.21
CA VAL A 241 -5.25 -8.21 -5.99
C VAL A 241 -6.02 -7.09 -6.70
N VAL A 242 -6.31 -5.98 -6.00
CA VAL A 242 -7.10 -4.87 -6.55
C VAL A 242 -6.34 -3.56 -6.39
N GLY A 243 -6.23 -2.81 -7.49
CA GLY A 243 -5.64 -1.46 -7.49
C GLY A 243 -4.38 -1.22 -8.33
N PRO A 244 -3.51 -2.20 -8.65
CA PRO A 244 -2.33 -1.98 -9.51
C PRO A 244 -2.70 -1.36 -10.87
N GLY A 245 -2.42 -0.07 -11.01
CA GLY A 245 -2.78 0.73 -12.19
C GLY A 245 -4.29 0.82 -12.47
N LEU A 246 -5.16 0.70 -11.46
CA LEU A 246 -6.62 0.70 -11.64
C LEU A 246 -7.16 2.03 -12.21
N GLY A 247 -6.52 3.16 -11.90
CA GLY A 247 -7.08 4.48 -12.21
C GLY A 247 -8.06 4.95 -11.14
N ARG A 248 -8.69 6.11 -11.36
CA ARG A 248 -9.58 6.78 -10.40
C ARG A 248 -10.89 7.26 -11.01
N GLU A 249 -11.20 6.77 -12.20
CA GLU A 249 -12.45 7.01 -12.91
C GLU A 249 -13.60 6.32 -12.18
N ASP A 250 -14.67 7.07 -11.88
CA ASP A 250 -15.80 6.60 -11.04
C ASP A 250 -16.37 5.24 -11.47
N PHE A 251 -16.40 4.95 -12.77
CA PHE A 251 -16.90 3.68 -13.29
C PHE A 251 -15.94 2.50 -13.04
N LEU A 252 -14.62 2.70 -13.11
CA LEU A 252 -13.62 1.68 -12.77
C LEU A 252 -13.60 1.42 -11.26
N LEU A 253 -13.66 2.49 -10.46
CA LEU A 253 -13.77 2.40 -9.00
C LEU A 253 -15.06 1.68 -8.56
N LYS A 254 -16.20 1.96 -9.22
CA LYS A 254 -17.46 1.24 -9.01
C LYS A 254 -17.35 -0.24 -9.38
N THR A 255 -16.81 -0.57 -10.57
CA THR A 255 -16.61 -1.97 -10.98
C THR A 255 -15.72 -2.72 -9.99
N ALA A 256 -14.60 -2.12 -9.57
CA ALA A 256 -13.71 -2.70 -8.57
C ALA A 256 -14.41 -2.92 -7.20
N LYS A 257 -15.26 -1.97 -6.76
CA LYS A 257 -16.07 -2.11 -5.55
C LYS A 257 -16.99 -3.33 -5.59
N GLU A 258 -17.78 -3.46 -6.65
CA GLU A 258 -18.73 -4.57 -6.78
C GLU A 258 -18.01 -5.92 -6.94
N VAL A 259 -16.83 -5.94 -7.56
CA VAL A 259 -15.95 -7.13 -7.64
C VAL A 259 -15.36 -7.51 -6.28
N ILE A 260 -14.95 -6.54 -5.43
CA ILE A 260 -14.52 -6.81 -4.04
C ILE A 260 -15.69 -7.41 -3.24
N GLU A 261 -16.88 -6.81 -3.32
CA GLU A 261 -18.08 -7.29 -2.61
C GLU A 261 -18.48 -8.72 -3.05
N LYS A 262 -18.44 -9.02 -4.35
CA LYS A 262 -18.65 -10.37 -4.91
C LYS A 262 -17.52 -11.37 -4.62
N SER A 263 -16.34 -10.89 -4.23
CA SER A 263 -15.22 -11.75 -3.80
C SER A 263 -15.27 -12.05 -2.30
N LYS A 264 -15.73 -11.09 -1.49
CA LYS A 264 -16.00 -11.26 -0.05
C LYS A 264 -17.08 -12.31 0.20
N THR A 265 -18.17 -12.31 -0.58
CA THR A 265 -19.24 -13.33 -0.48
C THR A 265 -18.80 -14.74 -0.94
N ARG A 266 -17.60 -14.86 -1.52
CA ARG A 266 -16.98 -16.11 -1.96
C ARG A 266 -15.78 -16.53 -1.09
N ASP A 267 -15.52 -15.81 0.00
CA ASP A 267 -14.46 -16.09 0.97
C ASP A 267 -13.03 -16.15 0.36
N ILE A 268 -12.82 -15.41 -0.74
CA ILE A 268 -11.55 -15.28 -1.47
C ILE A 268 -10.66 -14.25 -0.76
N PRO A 269 -9.37 -14.52 -0.45
CA PRO A 269 -8.42 -13.51 0.04
C PRO A 269 -8.26 -12.33 -0.93
N ILE A 270 -8.20 -11.09 -0.40
CA ILE A 270 -8.12 -9.87 -1.21
C ILE A 270 -6.99 -8.96 -0.73
N VAL A 271 -6.00 -8.71 -1.59
CA VAL A 271 -4.98 -7.68 -1.40
C VAL A 271 -5.45 -6.39 -2.06
N ILE A 272 -5.40 -5.27 -1.33
CA ILE A 272 -5.74 -3.93 -1.81
C ILE A 272 -4.47 -3.07 -1.79
N ASP A 273 -4.07 -2.58 -2.95
CA ASP A 273 -2.87 -1.75 -3.15
C ASP A 273 -3.19 -0.50 -3.99
N ALA A 274 -2.28 0.47 -4.05
CA ALA A 274 -2.36 1.65 -4.92
C ALA A 274 -3.76 2.31 -5.00
N ASP A 275 -4.39 2.38 -6.17
CA ASP A 275 -5.72 3.01 -6.35
C ASP A 275 -6.88 2.18 -5.77
N GLY A 276 -6.65 0.91 -5.43
CA GLY A 276 -7.57 0.14 -4.60
C GLY A 276 -7.66 0.72 -3.19
N LEU A 277 -6.56 1.26 -2.66
CA LEU A 277 -6.56 1.96 -1.38
C LEU A 277 -7.29 3.31 -1.48
N TRP A 278 -7.21 3.99 -2.63
CA TRP A 278 -8.02 5.19 -2.90
C TRP A 278 -9.52 4.88 -2.85
N LEU A 279 -9.98 3.78 -3.46
CA LEU A 279 -11.35 3.28 -3.32
C LEU A 279 -11.73 3.02 -1.85
N VAL A 280 -10.85 2.37 -1.08
CA VAL A 280 -11.08 2.11 0.35
C VAL A 280 -11.13 3.41 1.16
N THR A 281 -10.33 4.43 0.83
CA THR A 281 -10.40 5.76 1.47
C THR A 281 -11.75 6.44 1.24
N GLN A 282 -12.35 6.31 0.05
CA GLN A 282 -13.70 6.87 -0.21
C GLN A 282 -14.82 6.00 0.38
N HIS A 283 -14.64 4.68 0.43
CA HIS A 283 -15.67 3.71 0.83
C HIS A 283 -15.11 2.60 1.77
N PRO A 284 -14.73 2.90 3.02
CA PRO A 284 -14.08 1.91 3.92
C PRO A 284 -14.88 0.61 4.11
N SER A 285 -16.21 0.72 4.11
CA SER A 285 -17.15 -0.40 4.22
C SER A 285 -17.01 -1.48 3.14
N VAL A 286 -16.38 -1.18 1.99
CA VAL A 286 -16.13 -2.16 0.92
C VAL A 286 -15.32 -3.35 1.44
N ILE A 287 -14.35 -3.10 2.33
CA ILE A 287 -13.41 -4.12 2.83
C ILE A 287 -13.43 -4.27 4.36
N HIS A 288 -13.92 -3.27 5.11
CA HIS A 288 -14.03 -3.29 6.59
C HIS A 288 -14.52 -4.64 7.14
N GLY A 289 -13.86 -5.12 8.21
CA GLY A 289 -14.16 -6.35 8.93
C GLY A 289 -13.80 -7.66 8.22
N TYR A 290 -13.36 -7.62 6.96
CA TYR A 290 -13.09 -8.81 6.17
C TYR A 290 -11.72 -9.41 6.50
N GLN A 291 -11.67 -10.46 7.33
CA GLN A 291 -10.43 -11.00 7.91
C GLN A 291 -9.42 -11.57 6.88
N LYS A 292 -9.85 -11.85 5.64
CA LYS A 292 -8.98 -12.24 4.52
C LYS A 292 -8.55 -11.07 3.61
N GLY A 293 -8.88 -9.84 4.00
CA GLY A 293 -8.44 -8.62 3.34
C GLY A 293 -7.10 -8.14 3.88
N ILE A 294 -6.22 -7.70 3.00
CA ILE A 294 -4.92 -7.10 3.34
C ILE A 294 -4.81 -5.75 2.63
N LEU A 295 -4.51 -4.69 3.37
CA LEU A 295 -4.20 -3.37 2.83
C LEU A 295 -2.68 -3.18 2.78
N THR A 296 -2.14 -2.70 1.67
CA THR A 296 -0.68 -2.49 1.52
C THR A 296 -0.29 -1.02 1.30
N PRO A 297 -0.71 -0.05 2.13
CA PRO A 297 -0.42 1.37 1.88
C PRO A 297 1.05 1.74 2.04
N ASN A 298 1.55 2.59 1.14
CA ASN A 298 2.73 3.42 1.40
C ASN A 298 2.36 4.57 2.37
N PHE A 299 3.34 5.25 2.95
CA PHE A 299 3.12 6.35 3.90
C PHE A 299 2.05 7.37 3.47
N MET A 300 2.08 7.83 2.22
CA MET A 300 1.10 8.81 1.71
C MET A 300 -0.28 8.21 1.45
N GLU A 301 -0.40 6.92 1.18
CA GLU A 301 -1.68 6.19 1.12
C GLU A 301 -2.23 5.96 2.53
N PHE A 302 -1.34 5.64 3.49
CA PHE A 302 -1.66 5.37 4.88
C PHE A 302 -2.19 6.61 5.59
N THR A 303 -1.51 7.76 5.49
CA THR A 303 -1.97 9.03 6.07
C THR A 303 -3.35 9.40 5.54
N ARG A 304 -3.58 9.38 4.21
CA ARG A 304 -4.89 9.68 3.62
C ARG A 304 -6.00 8.75 4.12
N LEU A 305 -5.71 7.46 4.30
CA LEU A 305 -6.68 6.48 4.81
C LEU A 305 -6.93 6.64 6.31
N TYR A 306 -5.89 6.94 7.11
CA TYR A 306 -6.01 7.23 8.54
C TYR A 306 -6.88 8.47 8.77
N GLU A 307 -6.54 9.60 8.13
CA GLU A 307 -7.24 10.87 8.30
C GLU A 307 -8.70 10.80 7.84
N ALA A 308 -8.98 10.07 6.75
CA ALA A 308 -10.34 9.84 6.27
C ALA A 308 -11.20 9.02 7.23
N LEU A 309 -10.61 8.08 7.99
CA LEU A 309 -11.33 7.17 8.89
C LEU A 309 -11.44 7.70 10.32
N HIS A 310 -10.39 8.34 10.83
CA HIS A 310 -10.33 8.88 12.20
C HIS A 310 -10.80 10.34 12.31
N HIS A 311 -10.86 11.06 11.19
CA HIS A 311 -11.20 12.50 11.12
C HIS A 311 -10.26 13.42 11.93
N GLU A 312 -9.05 12.94 12.22
CA GLU A 312 -7.96 13.63 12.91
C GLU A 312 -6.66 13.51 12.08
N PRO A 313 -5.71 14.47 12.19
CA PRO A 313 -4.41 14.35 11.54
C PRO A 313 -3.60 13.18 12.12
N MET A 314 -2.90 12.44 11.28
CA MET A 314 -2.13 11.27 11.70
C MET A 314 -0.88 11.65 12.52
N ASP A 315 -0.69 11.02 13.68
CA ASP A 315 0.56 11.11 14.45
C ASP A 315 1.71 10.41 13.70
N SER A 316 2.70 11.21 13.27
CA SER A 316 3.91 10.74 12.59
C SER A 316 5.08 10.43 13.53
N SER A 317 4.88 10.54 14.85
CA SER A 317 5.90 10.18 15.85
C SER A 317 5.82 8.71 16.30
N ASP A 318 4.63 8.07 16.22
CA ASP A 318 4.42 6.67 16.57
C ASP A 318 3.64 5.91 15.48
N HIS A 319 4.35 5.54 14.42
CA HIS A 319 3.79 4.73 13.33
C HIS A 319 3.28 3.35 13.78
N GLN A 320 3.79 2.78 14.88
CA GLN A 320 3.31 1.50 15.40
C GLN A 320 1.91 1.64 16.01
N ARG A 321 1.68 2.70 16.79
CA ARG A 321 0.35 3.03 17.32
C ARG A 321 -0.63 3.37 16.19
N SER A 322 -0.24 4.23 15.25
CA SER A 322 -1.10 4.64 14.14
C SER A 322 -1.53 3.45 13.26
N VAL A 323 -0.62 2.53 12.92
CA VAL A 323 -0.98 1.35 12.09
C VAL A 323 -1.89 0.36 12.84
N LEU A 324 -1.68 0.21 14.16
CA LEU A 324 -2.55 -0.59 15.02
C LEU A 324 -3.96 0.02 15.12
N GLN A 325 -4.05 1.33 15.33
CA GLN A 325 -5.32 2.07 15.38
C GLN A 325 -6.10 1.93 14.07
N LEU A 326 -5.47 2.12 12.91
CA LEU A 326 -6.13 1.97 11.62
C LEU A 326 -6.65 0.54 11.40
N SER A 327 -5.86 -0.47 11.76
CA SER A 327 -6.25 -1.87 11.62
C SER A 327 -7.49 -2.22 12.46
N VAL A 328 -7.53 -1.77 13.73
CA VAL A 328 -8.70 -1.93 14.61
C VAL A 328 -9.91 -1.16 14.08
N ALA A 329 -9.74 0.10 13.66
CA ALA A 329 -10.81 0.92 13.10
C ALA A 329 -11.37 0.39 11.75
N MET A 330 -10.57 -0.39 11.01
CA MET A 330 -11.00 -1.14 9.82
C MET A 330 -11.62 -2.51 10.15
N GLY A 331 -11.84 -2.84 11.42
CA GLY A 331 -12.43 -4.09 11.87
C GLY A 331 -11.44 -5.25 11.95
N ASN A 332 -10.27 -5.01 12.54
CA ASN A 332 -9.14 -5.96 12.64
C ASN A 332 -8.67 -6.47 11.26
N LEU A 333 -8.61 -5.54 10.30
CA LEU A 333 -8.18 -5.82 8.93
C LEU A 333 -6.64 -5.86 8.88
N THR A 334 -6.02 -6.77 8.12
CA THR A 334 -4.55 -6.80 8.04
C THR A 334 -4.04 -5.58 7.29
N VAL A 335 -3.13 -4.81 7.89
CA VAL A 335 -2.51 -3.61 7.30
C VAL A 335 -1.00 -3.79 7.24
N VAL A 336 -0.41 -3.43 6.10
CA VAL A 336 1.03 -3.43 5.81
C VAL A 336 1.45 -2.01 5.43
N LEU A 337 1.96 -1.26 6.40
CA LEU A 337 2.52 0.07 6.17
C LEU A 337 3.92 -0.06 5.57
N LYS A 338 4.02 0.15 4.26
CA LYS A 338 5.27 0.03 3.48
C LYS A 338 6.23 1.18 3.85
N GLY A 339 7.42 0.86 4.35
CA GLY A 339 8.33 1.83 4.98
C GLY A 339 9.82 1.54 4.78
N GLU A 340 10.67 2.03 5.70
CA GLU A 340 12.08 1.61 5.79
C GLU A 340 12.16 0.17 6.31
N GLN A 341 11.44 -0.10 7.41
CA GLN A 341 10.89 -1.41 7.76
C GLN A 341 9.40 -1.42 7.39
N ASP A 342 8.82 -2.57 7.08
CA ASP A 342 7.37 -2.67 6.81
C ASP A 342 6.65 -3.09 8.08
N LEU A 343 5.73 -2.26 8.57
CA LEU A 343 4.95 -2.54 9.79
C LEU A 343 3.67 -3.29 9.43
N ILE A 344 3.47 -4.46 10.04
CA ILE A 344 2.40 -5.41 9.73
C ILE A 344 1.56 -5.63 10.99
N THR A 345 0.24 -5.52 10.89
CA THR A 345 -0.68 -5.74 12.02
C THR A 345 -2.05 -6.24 11.56
N ASP A 346 -2.72 -6.98 12.44
CA ASP A 346 -4.13 -7.41 12.34
C ASP A 346 -5.02 -6.79 13.44
N GLY A 347 -4.52 -5.76 14.12
CA GLY A 347 -5.21 -5.11 15.23
C GLY A 347 -4.88 -5.72 16.60
N SER A 348 -4.19 -6.86 16.65
CA SER A 348 -3.74 -7.48 17.91
C SER A 348 -2.31 -7.10 18.31
N LYS A 349 -1.38 -7.06 17.35
CA LYS A 349 0.04 -6.74 17.56
C LYS A 349 0.67 -6.18 16.29
N VAL A 350 1.69 -5.33 16.45
CA VAL A 350 2.54 -4.89 15.33
C VAL A 350 3.78 -5.77 15.25
N ILE A 351 4.08 -6.26 14.05
CA ILE A 351 5.30 -6.94 13.64
C ILE A 351 6.05 -5.99 12.69
N SER A 352 7.37 -6.01 12.69
CA SER A 352 8.19 -5.22 11.75
C SER A 352 9.02 -6.16 10.89
N CYS A 353 8.77 -6.20 9.58
CA CYS A 353 9.59 -6.99 8.67
C CYS A 353 10.96 -6.32 8.50
N SER A 354 11.96 -6.81 9.23
CA SER A 354 13.30 -6.18 9.31
C SER A 354 14.24 -6.51 8.16
N VAL A 355 13.83 -7.40 7.24
CA VAL A 355 14.64 -7.86 6.09
C VAL A 355 15.21 -6.67 5.29
N GLU A 356 16.53 -6.69 5.08
CA GLU A 356 17.25 -5.62 4.39
C GLU A 356 16.86 -5.56 2.91
N GLY A 357 16.46 -4.37 2.46
CA GLY A 357 16.20 -4.05 1.06
C GLY A 357 17.40 -3.37 0.41
N SER A 358 17.17 -2.22 -0.21
CA SER A 358 18.20 -1.26 -0.62
C SER A 358 17.63 0.16 -0.62
N GLY A 359 18.50 1.17 -0.73
CA GLY A 359 18.09 2.56 -0.94
C GLY A 359 17.43 2.84 -2.31
N ARG A 360 17.37 1.86 -3.22
CA ARG A 360 16.84 2.02 -4.57
C ARG A 360 15.36 1.63 -4.65
N ARG A 361 14.51 2.63 -4.47
CA ARG A 361 13.06 2.54 -4.71
C ARG A 361 12.78 2.43 -6.21
N CYS A 362 12.16 1.33 -6.65
CA CYS A 362 11.70 1.13 -8.04
C CYS A 362 10.18 1.34 -8.13
N GLY A 363 9.69 1.96 -9.21
CA GLY A 363 8.29 2.39 -9.31
C GLY A 363 7.27 1.26 -9.11
N GLY A 364 7.51 0.09 -9.71
CA GLY A 364 6.62 -1.08 -9.59
C GLY A 364 6.97 -2.03 -8.44
N GLN A 365 7.74 -1.58 -7.44
CA GLN A 365 8.07 -2.40 -6.27
C GLN A 365 6.84 -2.73 -5.41
N GLY A 366 5.82 -1.85 -5.40
CA GLY A 366 4.52 -2.13 -4.79
C GLY A 366 3.76 -3.25 -5.52
N ASP A 367 3.74 -3.22 -6.85
CA ASP A 367 3.07 -4.23 -7.66
C ASP A 367 3.68 -5.63 -7.46
N LEU A 368 5.02 -5.73 -7.36
CA LEU A 368 5.71 -6.98 -7.04
C LEU A 368 5.29 -7.51 -5.67
N LEU A 369 5.17 -6.63 -4.67
CA LEU A 369 4.70 -6.99 -3.33
C LEU A 369 3.25 -7.49 -3.35
N SER A 370 2.32 -6.73 -3.93
CA SER A 370 0.89 -7.08 -3.91
C SER A 370 0.57 -8.32 -4.77
N GLY A 371 1.27 -8.49 -5.90
CA GLY A 371 1.24 -9.73 -6.69
C GLY A 371 1.75 -10.95 -5.93
N SER A 372 2.90 -10.83 -5.24
CA SER A 372 3.45 -11.91 -4.40
C SER A 372 2.54 -12.24 -3.21
N MET A 373 1.96 -11.21 -2.59
CA MET A 373 1.07 -11.34 -1.44
C MET A 373 -0.25 -12.04 -1.80
N GLY A 374 -0.77 -11.87 -3.02
CA GLY A 374 -1.93 -12.62 -3.50
C GLY A 374 -1.73 -14.14 -3.50
N VAL A 375 -0.52 -14.61 -3.84
CA VAL A 375 -0.14 -16.03 -3.80
C VAL A 375 0.02 -16.51 -2.36
N LEU A 376 0.81 -15.79 -1.57
CA LEU A 376 1.09 -16.16 -0.18
C LEU A 376 -0.18 -16.12 0.69
N ALA A 377 -1.14 -15.23 0.40
CA ALA A 377 -2.43 -15.18 1.08
C ALA A 377 -3.27 -16.43 0.77
N HIS A 378 -3.34 -16.86 -0.49
CA HIS A 378 -3.98 -18.13 -0.84
C HIS A 378 -3.38 -19.30 -0.05
N TRP A 379 -2.05 -19.43 -0.05
CA TRP A 379 -1.35 -20.51 0.64
C TRP A 379 -1.53 -20.46 2.16
N ALA A 380 -1.42 -19.28 2.78
CA ALA A 380 -1.60 -19.13 4.22
C ALA A 380 -3.03 -19.47 4.67
N HIS A 381 -4.04 -19.02 3.92
CA HIS A 381 -5.44 -19.34 4.23
C HIS A 381 -5.75 -20.83 3.99
N ALA A 382 -5.15 -21.46 2.97
CA ALA A 382 -5.26 -22.90 2.76
C ALA A 382 -4.55 -23.73 3.86
N ALA A 383 -3.35 -23.31 4.28
CA ALA A 383 -2.59 -23.93 5.37
C ALA A 383 -3.28 -23.76 6.73
N SER A 384 -3.93 -22.62 6.97
CA SER A 384 -4.78 -22.37 8.14
C SER A 384 -6.02 -23.29 8.14
N ALA A 385 -6.72 -23.41 7.01
CA ALA A 385 -7.85 -24.34 6.86
C ALA A 385 -7.45 -25.82 7.02
N ALA A 386 -6.23 -26.20 6.60
CA ALA A 386 -5.64 -27.50 6.86
C ALA A 386 -5.12 -27.68 8.31
N GLY A 387 -5.19 -26.64 9.14
CA GLY A 387 -4.74 -26.65 10.53
C GLY A 387 -3.22 -26.74 10.69
N VAL A 388 -2.43 -26.28 9.72
CA VAL A 388 -0.97 -26.13 9.81
C VAL A 388 -0.62 -24.84 10.58
N VAL A 389 -1.24 -23.72 10.19
CA VAL A 389 -1.11 -22.42 10.88
C VAL A 389 -2.29 -22.26 11.84
N ARG A 390 -2.02 -22.03 13.14
CA ARG A 390 -3.06 -21.88 14.18
C ARG A 390 -2.86 -20.72 15.16
N SER A 391 -1.62 -20.25 15.33
CA SER A 391 -1.22 -19.28 16.36
C SER A 391 -1.11 -17.84 15.88
N VAL A 392 -1.15 -17.62 14.56
CA VAL A 392 -0.99 -16.32 13.91
C VAL A 392 -2.02 -16.20 12.79
N ASN A 393 -2.56 -15.01 12.56
CA ASN A 393 -3.46 -14.73 11.45
C ASN A 393 -2.76 -15.08 10.11
N PRO A 394 -3.35 -15.94 9.25
CA PRO A 394 -2.74 -16.30 7.96
C PRO A 394 -2.47 -15.09 7.06
N SER A 395 -3.30 -14.04 7.13
CA SER A 395 -3.08 -12.78 6.40
C SER A 395 -1.78 -12.08 6.82
N VAL A 396 -1.40 -12.16 8.10
CA VAL A 396 -0.14 -11.62 8.65
C VAL A 396 1.07 -12.46 8.22
N VAL A 397 0.95 -13.79 8.22
CA VAL A 397 2.02 -14.69 7.71
C VAL A 397 2.27 -14.42 6.22
N ALA A 398 1.21 -14.30 5.42
CA ALA A 398 1.29 -13.96 4.01
C ALA A 398 1.94 -12.58 3.77
N ALA A 399 1.56 -11.57 4.55
CA ALA A 399 2.13 -10.24 4.48
C ALA A 399 3.64 -10.24 4.79
N PHE A 400 4.06 -10.90 5.88
CA PHE A 400 5.47 -10.97 6.27
C PHE A 400 6.33 -11.67 5.22
N GLY A 401 5.84 -12.79 4.66
CA GLY A 401 6.49 -13.48 3.55
C GLY A 401 6.64 -12.59 2.30
N ALA A 402 5.59 -11.85 1.93
CA ALA A 402 5.61 -10.99 0.75
C ALA A 402 6.56 -9.79 0.91
N CYS A 403 6.59 -9.15 2.09
CA CYS A 403 7.54 -8.10 2.43
C CYS A 403 8.97 -8.61 2.41
N SER A 404 9.25 -9.74 3.09
CA SER A 404 10.56 -10.40 3.12
C SER A 404 11.06 -10.70 1.71
N LEU A 405 10.20 -11.26 0.85
CA LEU A 405 10.53 -11.58 -0.54
C LEU A 405 10.83 -10.30 -1.35
N THR A 406 9.95 -9.31 -1.33
CA THR A 406 10.13 -8.05 -2.06
C THR A 406 11.43 -7.34 -1.68
N ARG A 407 11.77 -7.33 -0.39
CA ARG A 407 13.01 -6.76 0.16
C ARG A 407 14.23 -7.54 -0.31
N GLN A 408 14.19 -8.87 -0.22
CA GLN A 408 15.28 -9.72 -0.68
C GLN A 408 15.48 -9.69 -2.22
N CYS A 409 14.42 -9.47 -3.01
CA CYS A 409 14.52 -9.19 -4.44
C CYS A 409 15.18 -7.84 -4.71
N ASN A 410 14.75 -6.78 -4.02
CA ASN A 410 15.30 -5.44 -4.16
C ASN A 410 16.80 -5.39 -3.80
N SER A 411 17.20 -6.04 -2.70
CA SER A 411 18.59 -6.15 -2.27
C SER A 411 19.47 -6.87 -3.29
N GLN A 412 19.06 -8.05 -3.80
CA GLN A 412 19.80 -8.78 -4.82
C GLN A 412 19.92 -8.00 -6.14
N ALA A 413 18.83 -7.40 -6.62
CA ALA A 413 18.84 -6.63 -7.86
C ALA A 413 19.73 -5.40 -7.72
N PHE A 414 19.70 -4.72 -6.57
CA PHE A 414 20.60 -3.60 -6.27
C PHE A 414 22.07 -4.02 -6.17
N GLN A 415 22.38 -5.21 -5.65
CA GLN A 415 23.76 -5.73 -5.64
C GLN A 415 24.31 -6.00 -7.05
N ARG A 416 23.44 -6.27 -8.05
CA ARG A 416 23.83 -6.51 -9.45
C ARG A 416 23.82 -5.26 -10.33
N HIS A 417 22.84 -4.36 -10.13
CA HIS A 417 22.57 -3.23 -11.02
C HIS A 417 22.74 -1.85 -10.34
N GLY A 418 22.86 -1.80 -9.01
CA GLY A 418 23.07 -0.56 -8.27
C GLY A 418 22.03 0.51 -8.59
N ARG A 419 22.48 1.69 -9.02
CA ARG A 419 21.60 2.83 -9.33
C ARG A 419 20.62 2.54 -10.48
N SER A 420 20.98 1.70 -11.47
CA SER A 420 20.12 1.46 -12.65
C SER A 420 18.98 0.49 -12.40
N THR A 421 19.00 -0.27 -11.27
CA THR A 421 17.99 -1.27 -10.90
C THR A 421 16.54 -0.82 -11.18
N THR A 422 15.77 -1.70 -11.80
CA THR A 422 14.36 -1.53 -12.19
C THR A 422 13.48 -2.63 -11.57
N THR A 423 12.15 -2.49 -11.69
CA THR A 423 11.21 -3.56 -11.31
C THR A 423 11.47 -4.85 -12.10
N SER A 424 11.86 -4.74 -13.37
CA SER A 424 12.14 -5.89 -14.24
C SER A 424 13.33 -6.71 -13.77
N ASP A 425 14.35 -6.07 -13.19
CA ASP A 425 15.50 -6.75 -12.59
C ASP A 425 15.07 -7.48 -11.31
N MET A 426 14.29 -6.81 -10.44
CA MET A 426 13.72 -7.43 -9.24
C MET A 426 12.86 -8.67 -9.54
N ILE A 427 12.18 -8.72 -10.70
CA ILE A 427 11.38 -9.87 -11.16
C ILE A 427 12.25 -11.09 -11.53
N GLN A 428 13.51 -10.88 -11.91
CA GLN A 428 14.43 -12.00 -12.13
C GLN A 428 14.96 -12.58 -10.80
N GLU A 429 15.07 -11.75 -9.76
CA GLU A 429 15.50 -12.19 -8.43
C GLU A 429 14.44 -12.97 -7.64
N ILE A 430 13.17 -12.98 -8.07
CA ILE A 430 12.09 -13.66 -7.32
C ILE A 430 12.43 -15.13 -7.06
N GLY A 431 12.92 -15.86 -8.06
CA GLY A 431 13.26 -17.28 -7.90
C GLY A 431 14.41 -17.54 -6.93
N SER A 432 15.47 -16.72 -6.96
CA SER A 432 16.60 -16.86 -6.03
C SER A 432 16.26 -16.35 -4.63
N ALA A 433 15.47 -15.28 -4.51
CA ALA A 433 14.96 -14.77 -3.26
C ALA A 433 14.04 -15.77 -2.56
N PHE A 434 13.07 -16.33 -3.31
CA PHE A 434 12.11 -17.32 -2.81
C PHE A 434 12.83 -18.55 -2.29
N LYS A 435 13.74 -19.12 -3.10
CA LYS A 435 14.55 -20.27 -2.68
C LYS A 435 15.41 -19.96 -1.44
N LYS A 436 16.06 -18.79 -1.39
CA LYS A 436 16.90 -18.38 -0.26
C LYS A 436 16.09 -18.22 1.03
N LEU A 437 14.86 -17.69 0.96
CA LEU A 437 14.04 -17.41 2.13
C LEU A 437 13.21 -18.62 2.59
N PHE A 438 12.66 -19.41 1.67
CA PHE A 438 11.58 -20.35 1.96
C PHE A 438 11.87 -21.83 1.67
N GLU A 439 12.88 -22.12 0.84
CA GLU A 439 13.27 -23.51 0.47
C GLU A 439 14.65 -23.94 1.02
N SER A 440 15.26 -23.09 1.87
CA SER A 440 16.61 -23.24 2.44
C SER A 440 16.63 -23.88 3.83
#